data_AF-A0A1A8KCW2-F1
#
_entry.id   AF-A0A1A8KCW2-F1
#
_cell.length_a   1.000
_cell.length_b   1.000
_cell.length_c   1.000
_cell.angle_alpha   90.00
_cell.angle_beta   90.00
_cell.angle_gamma   90.00
#
_symmetry.space_group_name_H-M   'P 1'
#
loop_
_entity.id
_entity.type
_entity.pdbx_description
1 polymer ?
#
loop_
_entity_poly.entity_id
_entity_poly.type
_entity_poly.pdbx_seq_one_letter_code
_entity_poly.pdbx_strand_id
1 'polypeptide(L)'
;MEHIRLPKVENVRLLDKVSPGRSRVGILYLTATHSIFVESDTGLRSETWVLHSLVCSVEKQTTTSSGCPLLVRCKNFQVLLFSIPREPDCHDVYLSLQRLSHPERFVELYCFSYKPN
;
A
#
# COMPACT_ATOMS: atom_id res chain seq x y z
N MET A 1 -6.52 0.49 14.40
CA MET A 1 -6.82 1.66 13.53
C MET A 1 -6.06 2.91 13.95
N GLU A 2 -5.54 3.00 15.18
CA GLU A 2 -4.83 4.18 15.69
C GLU A 2 -3.58 4.61 14.89
N HIS A 3 -3.01 3.71 14.08
CA HIS A 3 -1.83 4.00 13.25
C HIS A 3 -2.15 4.32 11.78
N ILE A 4 -3.42 4.24 11.36
CA ILE A 4 -3.82 4.52 9.97
C ILE A 4 -4.24 5.98 9.88
N ARG A 5 -3.41 6.80 9.23
CA ARG A 5 -3.67 8.24 9.06
C ARG A 5 -4.66 8.51 7.93
N LEU A 6 -4.57 7.71 6.86
CA LEU A 6 -5.42 7.84 5.69
C LEU A 6 -5.88 6.45 5.22
N PRO A 7 -7.12 6.03 5.56
CA PRO A 7 -7.58 4.67 5.30
C PRO A 7 -7.94 4.39 3.83
N LYS A 8 -8.15 5.44 3.03
CA LYS A 8 -8.56 5.35 1.62
C LYS A 8 -7.90 6.47 0.82
N VAL A 9 -7.28 6.10 -0.29
CA VAL A 9 -6.70 7.05 -1.27
C VAL A 9 -7.20 6.69 -2.66
N GLU A 10 -7.80 7.67 -3.34
CA GLU A 10 -8.33 7.50 -4.69
C GLU A 10 -7.31 7.91 -5.75
N ASN A 11 -7.55 7.50 -6.99
CA ASN A 11 -6.71 7.83 -8.15
C ASN A 11 -5.24 7.41 -7.99
N VAL A 12 -4.98 6.36 -7.22
CA VAL A 12 -3.64 5.79 -7.06
C VAL A 12 -3.30 5.01 -8.32
N ARG A 13 -2.09 5.20 -8.84
CA ARG A 13 -1.57 4.43 -9.97
C ARG A 13 -0.67 3.31 -9.47
N LEU A 14 -0.94 2.07 -9.82
CA LEU A 14 0.01 0.97 -9.71
C LEU A 14 0.82 0.91 -11.00
N LEU A 15 2.12 1.21 -10.91
CA LEU A 15 3.03 1.26 -12.05
C LEU A 15 3.56 -0.14 -12.38
N ASP A 16 3.42 -0.54 -13.64
CA ASP A 16 4.07 -1.73 -14.16
C ASP A 16 5.53 -1.41 -14.54
N LYS A 17 6.47 -2.13 -13.92
CA LYS A 17 7.90 -1.99 -14.19
C LYS A 17 8.33 -2.65 -15.49
N VAL A 18 7.57 -3.64 -15.98
CA VAL A 18 7.86 -4.36 -17.22
C VAL A 18 7.32 -3.58 -18.41
N SER A 19 6.18 -2.91 -18.26
CA SER A 19 5.59 -2.05 -19.29
C SER A 19 5.19 -0.67 -18.74
N PRO A 20 6.09 0.34 -18.80
CA PRO A 20 5.88 1.66 -18.18
C PRO A 20 4.63 2.42 -18.69
N GLY A 21 4.13 2.07 -19.88
CA GLY A 21 2.91 2.64 -20.44
C GLY A 21 1.60 2.03 -19.91
N ARG A 22 1.69 0.97 -19.09
CA ARG A 22 0.54 0.21 -18.60
C ARG A 22 0.39 0.36 -17.09
N SER A 23 0.07 1.58 -16.64
CA SER A 23 -0.29 1.82 -15.25
C SER A 23 -1.76 1.53 -15.01
N ARG A 24 -2.08 0.90 -13.87
CA ARG A 24 -3.44 0.61 -13.46
C ARG A 24 -3.91 1.67 -12.47
N VAL A 25 -5.05 2.31 -12.72
CA VAL A 25 -5.61 3.33 -11.82
C VAL A 25 -6.63 2.67 -10.91
N GLY A 26 -6.61 3.04 -9.63
CA GLY A 26 -7.47 2.45 -8.64
C GLY A 26 -7.52 3.21 -7.32
N ILE A 27 -8.11 2.54 -6.34
CA ILE A 27 -8.23 3.01 -4.96
C ILE A 27 -7.35 2.14 -4.08
N LEU A 28 -6.52 2.77 -3.25
CA LEU A 28 -5.72 2.10 -2.22
C LEU A 28 -6.44 2.22 -0.87
N TYR A 29 -6.78 1.08 -0.28
CA TYR A 29 -7.34 0.97 1.06
C TYR A 29 -6.28 0.47 2.03
N LEU A 30 -6.19 1.09 3.20
CA LEU A 30 -5.37 0.63 4.31
C LEU A 30 -6.29 0.13 5.44
N THR A 31 -6.04 -1.10 5.87
CA THR A 31 -6.67 -1.70 7.05
C THR A 31 -5.62 -1.90 8.13
N ALA A 32 -5.96 -2.53 9.27
CA ALA A 32 -4.95 -2.88 10.26
C ALA A 32 -3.97 -3.96 9.73
N THR A 33 -4.43 -4.82 8.83
CA THR A 33 -3.72 -6.06 8.45
C THR A 33 -3.24 -6.06 7.01
N HIS A 34 -4.00 -5.43 6.12
CA HIS A 34 -3.74 -5.42 4.69
C HIS A 34 -3.78 -4.02 4.09
N SER A 35 -2.96 -3.84 3.06
CA SER A 35 -3.15 -2.83 2.03
C SER A 35 -3.82 -3.47 0.83
N ILE A 36 -4.90 -2.87 0.34
CA ILE A 36 -5.74 -3.44 -0.72
C ILE A 36 -5.86 -2.39 -1.83
N PHE A 37 -5.30 -2.69 -3.00
CA PHE A 37 -5.47 -1.87 -4.19
C PHE A 37 -6.58 -2.45 -5.06
N VAL A 38 -7.59 -1.64 -5.40
CA VAL A 38 -8.73 -2.03 -6.23
C VAL A 38 -8.70 -1.23 -7.53
N GLU A 39 -8.56 -1.91 -8.66
CA GLU A 39 -8.52 -1.28 -9.98
C GLU A 39 -9.92 -0.78 -10.42
N SER A 40 -9.97 0.39 -11.07
CA SER A 40 -11.22 1.04 -11.46
C SER A 40 -11.70 0.71 -12.89
N ASP A 41 -10.83 0.27 -13.79
CA ASP A 41 -11.05 0.41 -15.25
C ASP A 41 -11.41 -0.89 -16.01
N THR A 42 -11.38 -2.06 -15.36
CA THR A 42 -11.39 -3.34 -16.09
C THR A 42 -12.73 -4.07 -16.15
N GLY A 43 -13.82 -3.53 -15.58
CA GLY A 43 -15.17 -4.17 -15.56
C GLY A 43 -15.24 -5.45 -14.70
N LEU A 44 -14.15 -6.19 -14.61
CA LEU A 44 -13.84 -7.19 -13.59
C LEU A 44 -13.11 -6.51 -12.45
N ARG A 45 -13.66 -6.60 -11.24
CA ARG A 45 -13.04 -6.06 -10.03
C ARG A 45 -11.71 -6.78 -9.74
N SER A 46 -10.60 -6.19 -10.16
CA SER A 46 -9.27 -6.72 -9.90
C SER A 46 -8.67 -6.08 -8.65
N GLU A 47 -8.26 -6.92 -7.70
CA GLU A 47 -7.71 -6.48 -6.42
C GLU A 47 -6.28 -7.01 -6.23
N THR A 48 -5.42 -6.19 -5.62
CA THR A 48 -4.07 -6.57 -5.20
C THR A 48 -3.95 -6.38 -3.70
N TRP A 49 -3.68 -7.47 -2.99
CA TRP A 49 -3.67 -7.52 -1.53
C TRP A 49 -2.24 -7.69 -1.02
N VAL A 50 -1.87 -6.89 -0.03
CA VAL A 50 -0.56 -6.96 0.64
C VAL A 50 -0.79 -7.05 2.14
N LEU A 51 -0.47 -8.19 2.73
CA LEU A 51 -0.46 -8.35 4.18
C LEU A 51 0.74 -7.58 4.76
N HIS A 52 0.53 -6.75 5.78
CA HIS A 52 1.59 -5.91 6.34
C HIS A 52 2.77 -6.71 6.91
N SER A 53 2.55 -7.92 7.40
CA SER A 53 3.62 -8.81 7.87
C SER A 53 4.54 -9.32 6.75
N LEU A 54 4.06 -9.33 5.50
CA LEU A 54 4.84 -9.66 4.32
C LEU A 54 5.62 -8.45 3.78
N VAL A 55 5.34 -7.23 4.23
CA VAL A 55 6.11 -6.06 3.82
C VAL A 55 7.52 -6.17 4.43
N CYS A 56 8.53 -6.02 3.57
CA CYS A 56 9.94 -6.01 3.92
C CYS A 56 10.43 -4.57 4.07
N SER A 57 10.11 -3.70 3.10
CA SER A 57 10.43 -2.28 3.16
C SER A 57 9.38 -1.44 2.45
N VAL A 58 9.30 -0.19 2.87
CA VAL A 58 8.47 0.86 2.27
C VAL A 58 9.37 2.07 2.03
N GLU A 59 9.50 2.48 0.78
CA GLU A 59 10.39 3.58 0.37
C GLU A 59 9.58 4.65 -0.36
N LYS A 60 9.53 5.86 0.19
CA LYS A 60 8.98 7.03 -0.48
C LYS A 60 10.05 7.67 -1.36
N GLN A 61 9.78 7.80 -2.66
CA GLN A 61 10.72 8.35 -3.63
C GLN A 61 10.45 9.85 -3.89
N THR A 62 11.36 10.49 -4.62
CA THR A 62 11.19 11.89 -5.06
C THR A 62 9.90 12.06 -5.84
N THR A 63 9.15 13.10 -5.50
CA THR A 63 7.90 13.43 -6.20
C THR A 63 8.20 13.80 -7.64
N THR A 64 7.38 13.30 -8.56
CA THR A 64 7.48 13.57 -9.99
C THR A 64 6.22 14.29 -10.48
N SER A 65 6.21 14.71 -11.74
CA SER A 65 5.02 15.28 -12.38
C SER A 65 3.81 14.32 -12.41
N SER A 66 4.04 13.01 -12.22
CA SER A 66 2.99 11.99 -12.20
C SER A 66 2.56 11.58 -10.78
N GLY A 67 3.02 12.27 -9.74
CA GLY A 67 2.65 12.04 -8.35
C GLY A 67 3.84 11.67 -7.46
N CYS A 68 3.54 11.22 -6.24
CA CYS A 68 4.51 10.77 -5.26
C CYS A 68 4.68 9.24 -5.35
N PRO A 69 5.84 8.73 -5.80
CA PRO A 69 6.06 7.29 -5.90
C PRO A 69 6.35 6.67 -4.54
N LEU A 70 5.67 5.56 -4.24
CA LEU A 70 5.82 4.77 -3.03
C LEU A 70 6.10 3.32 -3.41
N LEU A 71 7.32 2.87 -3.12
CA LEU A 71 7.81 1.54 -3.41
C LEU A 71 7.60 0.61 -2.20
N VAL A 72 6.84 -0.46 -2.39
CA VAL A 72 6.60 -1.49 -1.39
C VAL A 72 7.29 -2.78 -1.84
N ARG A 73 8.24 -3.26 -1.05
CA ARG A 73 8.92 -4.54 -1.28
C ARG A 73 8.40 -5.56 -0.29
N CYS A 74 8.02 -6.73 -0.77
CA CYS A 74 7.47 -7.80 0.05
C CYS A 74 8.45 -8.98 0.17
N LYS A 75 8.35 -9.74 1.26
CA LYS A 75 9.16 -10.92 1.58
C LYS A 75 8.91 -12.10 0.64
N ASN A 76 7.82 -12.05 -0.12
CA ASN A 76 7.47 -13.02 -1.17
C ASN A 76 7.92 -12.55 -2.57
N PHE A 77 8.91 -11.65 -2.65
CA PHE A 77 9.49 -11.10 -3.88
C PHE A 77 8.55 -10.23 -4.73
N GLN A 78 7.34 -9.93 -4.25
CA GLN A 78 6.48 -8.93 -4.89
C GLN A 78 7.03 -7.53 -4.66
N VAL A 79 7.09 -6.74 -5.74
CA VAL A 79 7.53 -5.35 -5.70
C VAL A 79 6.46 -4.48 -6.34
N LEU A 80 5.80 -3.66 -5.54
CA LEU A 80 4.71 -2.80 -5.97
C LEU A 80 5.17 -1.36 -5.95
N LEU A 81 4.95 -0.64 -7.05
CA LEU A 81 5.26 0.78 -7.15
C LEU A 81 3.96 1.54 -7.31
N PHE A 82 3.50 2.17 -6.23
CA PHE A 82 2.35 3.05 -6.27
C PHE A 82 2.80 4.46 -6.64
N SER A 83 1.97 5.21 -7.35
CA SER A 83 2.08 6.66 -7.49
C SER A 83 0.81 7.30 -6.95
N ILE A 84 0.97 8.03 -5.85
CA ILE A 84 -0.13 8.70 -5.13
C ILE A 84 -0.18 10.16 -5.60
N PRO A 85 -1.34 10.69 -6.03
CA PRO A 85 -1.43 12.02 -6.65
C PRO A 85 -0.96 13.17 -5.76
N ARG A 86 -1.26 13.11 -4.46
CA ARG A 86 -0.99 14.18 -3.49
C ARG A 86 0.14 13.76 -2.56
N GLU A 87 1.14 14.62 -2.42
CA GLU A 87 2.30 14.37 -1.57
C GLU A 87 1.93 14.19 -0.08
N PRO A 88 1.00 14.97 0.51
CA PRO A 88 0.58 14.76 1.90
C PRO A 88 -0.08 13.38 2.11
N ASP A 89 -0.97 12.99 1.20
CA ASP A 89 -1.64 11.69 1.23
C ASP A 89 -0.61 10.54 1.10
N CYS A 90 0.41 10.71 0.24
CA CYS A 90 1.52 9.79 0.09
C CYS A 90 2.34 9.66 1.37
N HIS A 91 2.60 10.77 2.06
CA HIS A 91 3.31 10.79 3.33
C HIS A 91 2.53 10.07 4.44
N ASP A 92 1.22 10.31 4.53
CA ASP A 92 0.36 9.65 5.52
C ASP A 92 0.23 8.14 5.28
N VAL A 93 0.12 7.71 4.01
CA VAL A 93 0.17 6.28 3.65
C VAL A 93 1.53 5.68 3.99
N TYR A 94 2.63 6.35 3.66
CA TYR A 94 3.98 5.90 4.00
C TYR A 94 4.16 5.66 5.50
N LEU A 95 3.76 6.64 6.34
CA LEU A 95 3.89 6.52 7.79
C LEU A 95 2.99 5.42 8.37
N SER A 96 1.77 5.28 7.84
CA SER A 96 0.86 4.20 8.23
C SER A 96 1.47 2.84 7.90
N LEU A 97 1.94 2.64 6.66
CA LEU A 97 2.57 1.41 6.21
C LEU A 97 3.83 1.07 7.00
N GLN A 98 4.69 2.06 7.29
CA GLN A 98 5.91 1.86 8.04
C GLN A 98 5.63 1.31 9.45
N ARG A 99 4.63 1.86 10.15
CA ARG A 99 4.24 1.40 11.50
C ARG A 99 3.54 0.04 11.47
N LEU A 100 2.70 -0.21 10.46
CA LEU A 100 1.94 -1.45 10.34
C LEU A 100 2.81 -2.65 9.91
N SER A 101 3.88 -2.41 9.12
CA SER A 101 4.81 -3.47 8.71
C SER A 101 5.88 -3.81 9.75
N HIS A 102 6.16 -2.88 10.67
CA HIS A 102 7.17 -3.02 11.72
C HIS A 102 6.56 -2.79 13.11
N PRO A 103 5.87 -3.78 13.69
CA PRO A 103 5.39 -3.70 15.06
C PRO A 103 6.56 -3.61 16.05
N GLU A 104 6.42 -2.80 17.10
CA GLU A 104 7.47 -2.59 18.11
C GLU A 104 7.55 -3.77 19.08
N ARG A 105 6.42 -4.43 19.32
CA ARG A 105 6.29 -5.55 20.24
C ARG A 105 5.63 -6.72 19.53
N PHE A 106 6.06 -7.94 19.83
CA PHE A 106 5.48 -9.15 19.24
C PHE A 106 3.96 -9.24 19.45
N VAL A 107 3.44 -8.79 20.59
CA VAL A 107 2.00 -8.80 20.91
C VAL A 107 1.16 -7.92 19.98
N GLU A 108 1.77 -6.99 19.25
CA GLU A 108 1.10 -6.16 18.24
C GLU A 108 0.93 -6.89 16.90
N LEU A 109 1.59 -8.03 16.71
CA LEU A 109 1.42 -8.83 15.51
C LEU A 109 -0.03 -9.31 15.41
N TYR A 110 -0.55 -9.30 14.19
CA TYR A 110 -1.93 -9.68 13.91
C TYR A 110 -2.32 -11.06 14.47
N CYS A 111 -1.40 -12.03 14.48
CA CYS A 111 -1.66 -13.38 15.00
C CYS A 111 -2.09 -13.41 16.47
N PHE A 112 -1.72 -12.42 17.30
CA PHE A 112 -2.14 -12.35 18.70
C PHE A 112 -3.51 -11.70 18.92
N SER A 113 -4.01 -10.96 17.93
CA SER A 113 -5.32 -10.29 17.97
C SER A 113 -6.35 -10.96 17.07
N TYR A 114 -5.94 -11.96 16.28
CA TYR A 114 -6.81 -12.69 15.38
C TYR A 114 -7.86 -13.46 16.16
N LYS A 115 -9.12 -13.08 15.95
CA LYS A 115 -10.30 -13.83 16.41
C LYS A 115 -11.04 -14.27 15.15
N PRO A 116 -10.80 -15.50 14.65
CA PRO A 116 -11.71 -16.09 13.67
C PRO A 116 -13.05 -16.20 14.38
N ASN A 117 -14.12 -15.66 13.78
CA ASN A 117 -15.47 -15.83 14.30
C ASN A 117 -15.77 -17.31 14.60
#